data_AF-A0A1Q1FFQ4-F1
#
_entry.id   AF-A0A1Q1FFQ4-F1
#
_cell.length_a   1.000
_cell.length_b   1.000
_cell.length_c   1.000
_cell.angle_alpha   90.00
_cell.angle_beta   90.00
_cell.angle_gamma   90.00
#
_symmetry.space_group_name_H-M   'P 1'
#
loop_
_entity.id
_entity.type
_entity.pdbx_description
1 polymer ?
#
loop_
_entity_poly.entity_id
_entity_poly.type
_entity_poly.pdbx_seq_one_letter_code
_entity_poly.pdbx_strand_id
1 'polypeptide(L)'
;MTRNMVTTTVSVDPADALFLDWATGINASGLFREALSEQMDYRDIDRDELVALVEEALRDDDIELTDLYEQTSCVDDLETVLATTQQTFNSINE
;
A
#
# COMPACT_ATOMS: atom_id res chain seq x y z
N MET A 1 -12.34 -1.62 12.68
CA MET A 1 -10.90 -1.39 12.45
C MET A 1 -10.79 -0.30 11.41
N THR A 2 -10.25 0.86 11.78
CA THR A 2 -10.10 2.00 10.88
C THR A 2 -9.12 1.55 9.80
N ARG A 3 -9.56 1.40 8.55
CA ARG A 3 -8.62 1.22 7.44
C ARG A 3 -7.63 2.38 7.53
N ASN A 4 -6.34 2.08 7.65
CA ASN A 4 -5.30 3.08 7.74
C ASN A 4 -5.20 3.78 6.37
N MET A 5 -6.09 4.75 6.12
CA MET A 5 -6.17 5.44 4.84
C MET A 5 -5.12 6.53 4.82
N VAL A 6 -4.14 6.39 3.93
CA VAL A 6 -3.09 7.38 3.72
C VAL A 6 -3.56 8.40 2.70
N THR A 7 -3.31 9.68 2.98
CA THR A 7 -3.55 10.76 2.02
C THR A 7 -2.25 11.05 1.29
N THR A 8 -2.28 10.96 -0.04
CA THR A 8 -1.16 11.34 -0.91
C THR A 8 -1.60 12.46 -1.85
N THR A 9 -0.76 13.48 -1.98
CA THR A 9 -0.94 14.56 -2.96
C THR A 9 -0.35 14.14 -4.30
N VAL A 10 -1.13 14.24 -5.37
CA VAL A 10 -0.70 13.96 -6.73
C VAL A 10 -0.93 15.18 -7.63
N SER A 11 -0.05 15.36 -8.62
CA SER A 11 -0.26 16.35 -9.68
C SER A 11 -1.03 15.71 -10.83
N VAL A 12 -2.01 16.44 -11.36
CA VAL A 12 -2.84 16.02 -12.51
C VAL A 12 -2.80 17.09 -13.58
N ASP A 13 -3.12 16.74 -14.83
CA ASP A 13 -3.21 17.71 -15.90
C ASP A 13 -4.39 18.68 -15.65
N PRO A 14 -4.28 19.96 -16.08
CA PRO A 14 -5.40 20.89 -15.97
C PRO A 14 -6.71 20.38 -16.61
N ALA A 15 -6.65 19.60 -17.68
CA ALA A 15 -7.82 19.00 -18.30
C ALA A 15 -8.50 17.96 -17.37
N ASP A 16 -7.71 17.14 -16.69
CA ASP A 16 -8.20 16.13 -15.74
C ASP A 16 -8.82 16.80 -14.52
N ALA A 17 -8.19 17.86 -14.00
CA ALA A 17 -8.73 18.65 -12.89
C ALA A 17 -10.10 19.25 -13.25
N LEU A 18 -10.24 19.79 -14.46
CA LEU A 18 -11.51 20.32 -14.95
C LEU A 18 -12.56 19.23 -15.12
N PHE A 19 -12.17 18.06 -15.64
CA PHE A 19 -13.07 16.90 -15.76
C PHE A 19 -13.57 16.41 -14.39
N LEU A 20 -12.68 16.32 -13.40
CA LEU A 20 -13.04 15.92 -12.03
C LEU A 20 -14.00 16.91 -11.37
N ASP A 21 -13.86 18.22 -11.65
CA ASP A 21 -14.79 19.26 -11.18
C ASP A 21 -16.20 19.06 -11.78
N TRP A 22 -16.30 18.71 -13.06
CA TRP A 22 -17.58 18.44 -13.72
C TRP A 22 -18.23 17.14 -13.25
N ALA A 23 -17.42 16.11 -13.00
CA ALA A 23 -17.87 14.79 -12.64
C ALA A 23 -18.15 14.68 -11.14
N THR A 24 -19.16 15.43 -10.67
CA THR A 24 -19.56 15.53 -9.23
C THR A 24 -19.90 14.20 -8.53
N GLY A 25 -20.04 13.10 -9.27
CA GLY A 25 -20.24 11.75 -8.73
C GLY A 25 -18.99 10.88 -8.70
N ILE A 26 -17.86 11.32 -9.28
CA ILE A 26 -16.65 10.52 -9.35
C ILE A 26 -15.74 10.83 -8.16
N ASN A 27 -15.41 9.77 -7.42
CA ASN A 27 -14.41 9.84 -6.37
C ASN A 27 -13.01 9.74 -7.00
N ALA A 28 -12.22 10.82 -6.92
CA ALA A 28 -10.85 10.84 -7.43
C ALA A 28 -9.96 9.75 -6.82
N SER A 29 -10.10 9.44 -5.54
CA SER A 29 -9.40 8.32 -4.89
C SER A 29 -9.89 6.95 -5.36
N GLY A 30 -11.12 6.86 -5.89
CA GLY A 30 -11.66 5.67 -6.55
C GLY A 30 -10.98 5.44 -7.89
N LEU A 31 -10.97 6.46 -8.76
CA LEU A 31 -10.25 6.42 -10.04
C LEU A 31 -8.77 6.10 -9.84
N PHE A 32 -8.12 6.75 -8.88
CA PHE A 32 -6.70 6.53 -8.60
C PHE A 32 -6.44 5.09 -8.15
N ARG A 33 -7.31 4.51 -7.33
CA ARG A 33 -7.18 3.12 -6.88
C ARG A 33 -7.37 2.12 -8.02
N GLU A 34 -8.29 2.40 -8.94
CA GLU A 34 -8.52 1.57 -10.13
C GLU A 34 -7.27 1.58 -11.03
N ALA A 35 -6.75 2.77 -11.34
CA ALA A 35 -5.51 2.92 -12.11
C ALA A 35 -4.31 2.23 -11.44
N LEU A 36 -4.17 2.32 -10.10
CA LEU A 36 -3.14 1.59 -9.37
C LEU A 36 -3.33 0.06 -9.48
N SER A 37 -4.58 -0.42 -9.41
CA SER A 37 -4.88 -1.85 -9.56
C SER A 37 -4.49 -2.35 -10.95
N GLU A 38 -4.75 -1.58 -12.01
CA GLU A 38 -4.33 -1.92 -13.37
C GLU A 38 -2.81 -1.95 -13.52
N GLN A 39 -2.10 -1.02 -12.87
CA GLN A 39 -0.63 -1.03 -12.89
C GLN A 39 -0.04 -2.21 -12.11
N MET A 40 -0.69 -2.65 -11.03
CA MET A 40 -0.32 -3.85 -10.29
C MET A 40 -0.52 -5.10 -11.13
N ASP A 41 -1.69 -5.23 -11.77
CA ASP A 41 -2.00 -6.35 -12.68
C ASP A 41 -1.00 -6.43 -13.84
N TYR A 42 -0.67 -5.29 -14.46
CA TYR A 42 0.35 -5.22 -15.51
C TYR A 42 1.74 -5.69 -15.06
N ARG A 43 2.06 -5.58 -13.76
CA ARG A 43 3.33 -5.98 -13.16
C ARG A 43 3.27 -7.34 -12.48
N ASP A 44 2.16 -8.06 -12.63
CA ASP A 44 1.93 -9.37 -11.99
C ASP A 44 2.02 -9.28 -10.45
N ILE A 45 1.52 -8.17 -9.88
CA ILE A 45 1.42 -7.96 -8.44
C ILE A 45 -0.03 -8.20 -8.03
N ASP A 46 -0.26 -9.25 -7.23
CA ASP A 46 -1.59 -9.51 -6.67
C ASP A 46 -1.91 -8.47 -5.59
N ARG A 47 -3.02 -7.75 -5.82
CA ARG A 47 -3.43 -6.64 -4.96
C ARG A 47 -3.88 -7.12 -3.58
N ASP A 48 -4.59 -8.25 -3.51
CA ASP A 48 -5.12 -8.76 -2.26
C ASP A 48 -4.00 -9.36 -1.40
N GLU A 49 -3.03 -10.01 -2.03
CA GLU A 49 -1.78 -10.45 -1.39
C GLU A 49 -1.00 -9.26 -0.81
N LEU A 50 -0.74 -8.23 -1.61
CA LEU A 50 -0.02 -7.04 -1.13
C LEU A 50 -0.75 -6.38 0.05
N VAL A 51 -2.08 -6.28 0.01
CA VAL A 51 -2.88 -5.75 1.12
C VAL A 51 -2.71 -6.62 2.37
N ALA A 52 -2.79 -7.95 2.24
CA ALA A 52 -2.63 -8.85 3.37
C ALA A 52 -1.24 -8.74 4.01
N LEU A 53 -0.18 -8.67 3.20
CA LEU A 53 1.20 -8.53 3.68
C LEU A 53 1.42 -7.19 4.39
N VAL A 54 0.93 -6.08 3.83
CA VAL A 54 1.04 -4.76 4.47
C VAL A 54 0.21 -4.70 5.77
N GLU A 55 -1.00 -5.26 5.79
CA GLU A 55 -1.81 -5.32 7.01
C GLU A 55 -1.17 -6.20 8.11
N GLU A 56 -0.49 -7.28 7.73
CA GLU A 56 0.28 -8.10 8.67
C GLU A 56 1.50 -7.34 9.21
N ALA A 57 2.24 -6.66 8.33
CA ALA A 57 3.44 -5.93 8.74
C ALA A 57 3.10 -4.77 9.68
N LEU A 58 2.02 -4.03 9.39
CA LEU A 58 1.53 -2.93 10.22
C LEU A 58 0.78 -3.40 11.48
N ARG A 59 0.55 -4.72 11.65
CA ARG A 59 0.03 -5.26 12.91
C ARG A 59 1.12 -5.31 13.97
N ASP A 60 2.38 -5.40 13.55
CA ASP A 60 3.50 -5.35 14.46
C ASP A 60 3.69 -3.92 14.99
N ASP A 61 3.71 -3.76 16.32
CA ASP A 61 3.87 -2.44 16.95
C ASP A 61 5.26 -1.81 16.68
N ASP A 62 6.23 -2.58 16.15
CA ASP A 62 7.59 -2.12 15.84
C ASP A 62 7.78 -1.65 14.39
N ILE A 63 6.80 -1.87 13.49
CA ILE A 63 6.91 -1.54 12.06
C ILE A 63 5.86 -0.50 11.66
N GLU A 64 6.32 0.68 11.26
CA GLU A 64 5.45 1.70 10.68
C GLU A 64 5.46 1.65 9.15
N LEU A 65 4.49 2.31 8.53
CA LEU A 65 4.39 2.37 7.07
C LEU A 65 5.62 3.06 6.43
N THR A 66 6.25 3.98 7.15
CA THR A 66 7.50 4.64 6.69
C THR A 66 8.63 3.62 6.57
N ASP A 67 8.78 2.74 7.55
CA ASP A 67 9.80 1.68 7.54
C ASP A 67 9.60 0.73 6.35
N LEU A 68 8.35 0.41 6.00
CA LEU A 68 8.05 -0.38 4.81
C LEU A 68 8.48 0.32 3.52
N TYR A 69 8.30 1.64 3.41
CA TYR A 69 8.77 2.37 2.23
C TYR A 69 10.29 2.40 2.11
N GLU A 70 11.01 2.38 3.23
CA GLU A 70 12.48 2.40 3.23
C GLU A 70 13.08 1.00 3.00
N GLN A 71 12.40 -0.05 3.46
CA GLN A 71 12.90 -1.43 3.43
C GLN A 71 12.41 -2.25 2.24
N THR A 72 11.36 -1.80 1.53
CA THR A 72 10.75 -2.59 0.45
C THR A 72 10.78 -1.86 -0.89
N SER A 73 11.16 -2.57 -1.95
CA SER A 73 11.04 -2.13 -3.34
C SER A 73 10.23 -3.12 -4.20
N CYS A 74 9.99 -4.33 -3.67
CA CYS A 74 9.12 -5.34 -4.26
C CYS A 74 8.39 -6.17 -3.18
N VAL A 75 7.50 -7.06 -3.60
CA VAL A 75 6.74 -7.96 -2.69
C VAL A 75 7.68 -8.89 -1.92
N ASP A 76 8.72 -9.41 -2.57
CA ASP A 76 9.72 -10.32 -1.98
C ASP A 76 10.46 -9.66 -0.78
N ASP A 77 10.73 -8.36 -0.88
CA ASP A 77 11.32 -7.59 0.23
C ASP A 77 10.35 -7.52 1.43
N LEU A 78 9.06 -7.31 1.16
CA LEU A 78 8.02 -7.23 2.19
C LEU A 78 7.85 -8.58 2.90
N GLU A 79 7.88 -9.69 2.16
CA GLU A 79 7.89 -11.03 2.75
C GLU A 79 9.14 -11.27 3.61
N THR A 80 10.30 -10.79 3.17
CA THR A 80 11.55 -10.89 3.94
C THR A 80 11.50 -10.10 5.24
N VAL A 81 10.92 -8.88 5.21
CA VAL A 81 10.70 -8.06 6.42
C VAL A 81 9.82 -8.83 7.40
N LEU A 82 8.68 -9.37 6.94
CA LEU A 82 7.77 -10.16 7.77
C LEU A 82 8.42 -11.42 8.36
N ALA A 83 9.18 -12.15 7.56
CA ALA A 83 9.88 -13.35 8.01
C ALA A 83 10.93 -13.03 9.08
N THR A 84 11.65 -11.91 8.92
CA THR A 84 12.68 -11.46 9.88
C THR A 84 12.05 -11.05 11.22
N THR A 85 10.91 -10.37 11.17
CA THR A 85 10.18 -9.96 12.38
C THR A 85 9.67 -11.17 13.15
N GLN A 86 9.06 -12.14 12.46
CA GLN A 86 8.58 -13.39 13.10
C GLN A 86 9.71 -14.21 13.73
N GLN A 87 10.90 -14.25 13.12
CA GLN A 87 12.07 -14.93 13.69
C GLN A 87 12.62 -14.24 14.95
N THR A 88 12.51 -12.91 15.01
CA THR A 88 12.94 -12.12 16.18
C THR A 88 12.05 -12.39 17.39
N PHE A 89 10.73 -12.52 17.20
CA PHE A 89 9.80 -12.89 18.28
C PHE A 89 10.02 -14.31 18.84
N ASN A 90 10.40 -15.27 18.00
CA ASN A 90 10.71 -16.62 18.44
C ASN A 90 12.03 -16.72 19.22
N SER A 91 13.05 -15.93 18.84
CA SER A 91 14.38 -15.97 19.46
C SER A 91 14.44 -15.31 20.85
N ILE A 92 13.46 -14.47 21.21
CA ILE A 92 13.38 -13.81 22.53
C ILE A 92 12.70 -14.71 23.58
N ASN A 93 12.02 -15.78 23.16
CA ASN A 93 11.28 -16.70 24.02
C ASN A 93 11.98 -18.06 24.27
N GLU A 94 13.24 -18.23 23.84
CA GLU A 94 14.09 -19.41 24.16
C GLU A 94 15.10 -19.13 25.29
#